data_AF-A0A811AS92-F1
#
_entry.id   AF-A0A811AS92-F1
#
_cell.length_a   1.000
_cell.length_b   1.000
_cell.length_c   1.000
_cell.angle_alpha   90.00
_cell.angle_beta   90.00
_cell.angle_gamma   90.00
#
_symmetry.space_group_name_H-M   'P 1'
#
loop_
_entity.id
_entity.type
_entity.pdbx_description
1 polymer ?
#
loop_
_entity_poly.entity_id
_entity_poly.type
_entity_poly.pdbx_seq_one_letter_code
_entity_poly.pdbx_strand_id
1 'polypeptide(L)'
;MPGCPIIINTRQSITLQQVAQRISENCHIPVRITPDVQAYLSVTTSGSTQQIRGTVPPPDTGGMVPLAAIGSSDTTLPRLQGNTASLPELKASGLTSLLNAVASRLGISRRYDGSHITFYYLDTRTFPVTYMDSRVAYNATVVSGTMSSNGSSGGTASDAISGDASNTQTTTVDMKSALYQDVKNAVSSMLTPGIGRMFMSTGFITVTDTPQVLETVRTFIEKRNEEMKRRWC
;
A
#
# COMPACT_ATOMS: atom_id res chain seq x y z
N MET A 1 -18.75 -15.73 13.87
CA MET A 1 -17.67 -16.38 14.64
C MET A 1 -18.29 -17.47 15.48
N PRO A 2 -17.77 -18.71 15.46
CA PRO A 2 -18.28 -19.80 16.29
C PRO A 2 -18.04 -19.50 17.77
N GLY A 3 -18.98 -19.91 18.61
CA GLY A 3 -18.89 -19.76 20.05
C GLY A 3 -17.92 -20.78 20.65
N CYS A 4 -16.63 -20.45 20.68
CA CYS A 4 -15.64 -21.24 21.42
C CYS A 4 -15.40 -20.63 22.81
N PRO A 5 -15.74 -21.34 23.91
CA PRO A 5 -15.51 -20.88 25.28
C PRO A 5 -14.04 -21.13 25.69
N ILE A 6 -13.11 -20.45 25.03
CA ILE A 6 -11.69 -20.47 25.41
C ILE A 6 -11.44 -19.42 26.50
N ILE A 7 -10.73 -19.80 27.56
CA ILE A 7 -10.28 -18.89 28.61
C ILE A 7 -8.76 -18.93 28.63
N ILE A 8 -8.14 -17.77 28.40
CA ILE A 8 -6.69 -17.61 28.51
C ILE A 8 -6.40 -16.64 29.64
N ASN A 9 -5.56 -17.08 30.57
CA ASN A 9 -5.03 -16.28 31.66
C ASN A 9 -3.56 -16.65 31.84
N THR A 10 -2.68 -15.99 31.09
CA THR A 10 -1.23 -16.18 31.23
C THR A 10 -0.66 -15.09 32.11
N ARG A 11 0.12 -15.46 33.14
CA ARG A 11 0.94 -14.51 33.93
C ARG A 11 2.35 -14.32 33.36
N GLN A 12 2.72 -15.12 32.36
CA GLN A 12 3.99 -15.07 31.66
C GLN A 12 3.77 -14.58 30.22
N SER A 13 4.85 -14.13 29.58
CA SER A 13 4.81 -13.75 28.18
C SER A 13 4.43 -14.94 27.31
N ILE A 14 3.43 -14.77 26.44
CA ILE A 14 2.97 -15.80 25.51
C ILE A 14 3.22 -15.31 24.08
N THR A 15 3.73 -16.19 23.21
CA THR A 15 3.96 -15.82 21.80
C THR A 15 2.68 -15.94 20.98
N LEU A 16 2.59 -15.20 19.87
CA LEU A 16 1.47 -15.32 18.93
C LEU A 16 1.26 -16.79 18.47
N GLN A 17 2.36 -17.53 18.25
CA GLN A 17 2.32 -18.94 17.86
C GLN A 17 1.72 -19.84 18.94
N GLN A 18 2.07 -19.62 20.22
CA GLN A 18 1.49 -20.36 21.33
C GLN A 18 0.00 -20.06 21.50
N VAL A 19 -0.42 -18.81 21.28
CA VAL A 19 -1.85 -18.44 21.27
C VAL A 19 -2.59 -19.15 20.13
N ALA A 20 -2.01 -19.14 18.92
CA ALA A 20 -2.57 -19.83 17.76
C ALA A 20 -2.75 -21.34 18.00
N GLN A 21 -1.74 -21.99 18.59
CA GLN A 21 -1.81 -23.41 18.95
C GLN A 21 -2.94 -23.69 19.93
N ARG A 22 -3.05 -22.92 21.02
CA ARG A 22 -4.14 -23.08 22.00
C ARG A 22 -5.52 -22.89 21.40
N ILE A 23 -5.68 -21.95 20.46
CA ILE A 23 -6.94 -21.76 19.75
C ILE A 23 -7.25 -23.00 18.89
N SER A 24 -6.26 -23.53 18.16
CA SER A 24 -6.47 -24.72 17.35
C SER A 24 -6.79 -25.98 18.16
N GLU A 25 -6.17 -26.15 19.32
CA GLU A 25 -6.40 -27.30 20.21
C GLU A 25 -7.76 -27.22 20.90
N ASN A 26 -8.14 -26.06 21.42
CA ASN A 26 -9.39 -25.92 22.20
C ASN A 26 -10.62 -25.69 21.32
N CYS A 27 -10.47 -24.98 20.21
CA CYS A 27 -11.60 -24.58 19.37
C CYS A 27 -11.71 -25.40 18.08
N HIS A 28 -10.74 -26.26 17.76
CA HIS A 28 -10.65 -26.98 16.48
C HIS A 28 -10.72 -26.06 15.24
N ILE A 29 -10.27 -24.81 15.39
CA ILE A 29 -10.22 -23.82 14.30
C ILE A 29 -8.75 -23.58 13.95
N PRO A 30 -8.32 -23.90 12.72
CA PRO A 30 -6.96 -23.60 12.29
C PRO A 30 -6.71 -22.09 12.26
N VAL A 31 -5.57 -21.68 12.79
CA VAL A 31 -5.09 -20.29 12.78
C VAL A 31 -3.90 -20.19 11.83
N ARG A 32 -3.98 -19.27 10.88
CA ARG A 32 -2.91 -18.95 9.93
C ARG A 32 -2.33 -17.58 10.26
N ILE A 33 -1.01 -17.48 10.22
CA ILE A 33 -0.27 -16.24 10.40
C ILE A 33 0.47 -15.99 9.09
N THR A 34 0.18 -14.88 8.44
CA THR A 34 0.80 -14.53 7.17
C THR A 34 2.25 -14.04 7.38
N PRO A 35 3.13 -14.18 6.37
CA PRO A 35 4.56 -13.87 6.51
C PRO A 35 4.86 -12.39 6.76
N ASP A 36 3.99 -11.48 6.34
CA ASP A 36 4.02 -10.05 6.65
C ASP A 36 3.88 -9.76 8.15
N VAL A 37 3.03 -10.51 8.86
CA VAL A 37 2.92 -10.41 10.33
C VAL A 37 4.21 -10.85 11.01
N GLN A 38 4.82 -11.93 10.51
CA GLN A 38 6.12 -12.38 11.03
C GLN A 38 7.17 -11.31 10.78
N ALA A 39 7.28 -10.78 9.56
CA ALA A 39 8.21 -9.72 9.23
C ALA A 39 8.00 -8.46 10.11
N TYR A 40 6.75 -8.07 10.36
CA TYR A 40 6.39 -6.93 11.20
C TYR A 40 6.76 -7.14 12.68
N LEU A 41 6.47 -8.32 13.24
CA LEU A 41 6.79 -8.65 14.64
C LEU A 41 8.27 -9.05 14.86
N SER A 42 8.96 -9.45 13.80
CA SER A 42 10.39 -9.75 13.80
C SER A 42 11.26 -8.49 13.72
N VAL A 43 10.69 -7.28 13.62
CA VAL A 43 11.40 -6.01 13.81
C VAL A 43 11.72 -5.80 15.30
N THR A 44 12.33 -6.81 15.91
CA THR A 44 13.08 -6.71 17.15
C THR A 44 14.45 -6.19 16.74
N THR A 45 14.67 -4.87 16.87
CA THR A 45 16.00 -4.25 17.07
C THR A 45 17.20 -5.00 16.48
N SER A 46 17.15 -5.37 15.20
CA SER A 46 18.28 -5.97 14.48
C SER A 46 18.90 -4.92 13.57
N GLY A 47 19.21 -3.78 14.18
CA GLY A 47 20.36 -2.96 13.81
C GLY A 47 21.52 -3.31 14.74
N SER A 48 21.83 -4.61 14.90
CA SER A 48 23.10 -4.99 15.50
C SER A 48 24.13 -4.87 14.38
N THR A 49 24.83 -3.74 14.33
CA THR A 49 26.18 -3.74 13.76
C THR A 49 27.00 -4.67 14.62
N GLN A 50 27.11 -5.94 14.24
CA GLN A 50 28.10 -6.80 14.84
C GLN A 50 29.47 -6.24 14.47
N GLN A 51 30.16 -5.72 15.47
CA GLN A 51 31.57 -5.39 15.35
C GLN A 51 32.28 -6.66 14.88
N ILE A 52 32.81 -6.63 13.65
CA ILE A 52 33.66 -7.69 13.13
C ILE A 52 34.86 -7.79 14.10
N ARG A 53 34.88 -8.82 14.95
CA ARG A 53 36.05 -9.15 15.76
C ARG A 53 37.06 -9.86 14.85
N GLY A 54 37.94 -9.05 14.27
CA GLY A 54 39.12 -9.48 13.56
C GLY A 54 40.08 -8.30 13.48
N THR A 55 41.38 -8.54 13.64
CA THR A 55 42.42 -7.51 13.47
C THR A 55 42.44 -7.05 12.03
N VAL A 56 41.80 -5.92 11.76
CA VAL A 56 41.84 -5.22 10.47
C VAL A 56 43.26 -4.63 10.32
N PRO A 57 43.92 -4.77 9.16
CA PRO A 57 45.24 -4.17 8.92
C PRO A 57 45.17 -2.64 9.03
N PRO A 58 46.24 -1.97 9.51
CA PRO A 58 46.23 -0.53 9.67
C PRO A 58 46.09 0.18 8.31
N PRO A 59 45.14 1.13 8.14
CA PRO A 59 45.03 1.92 6.93
C PRO A 59 46.16 2.95 6.87
N ASP A 60 46.68 3.12 5.66
CA ASP A 60 47.74 4.02 5.29
C ASP A 60 47.33 5.50 5.29
N THR A 61 48.32 6.34 5.54
CA THR A 61 48.23 7.77 5.83
C THR A 61 47.92 8.55 4.55
N GLY A 62 46.63 8.73 4.23
CA GLY A 62 46.23 9.46 3.02
C GLY A 62 44.76 9.88 3.01
N GLY A 63 44.34 10.70 3.98
CA GLY A 63 43.16 11.56 3.81
C GLY A 63 41.79 10.89 3.82
N MET A 64 41.49 10.04 4.80
CA MET A 64 40.11 9.61 5.10
C MET A 64 39.73 9.94 6.54
N VAL A 65 38.68 10.74 6.69
CA VAL A 65 38.00 11.00 7.97
C VAL A 65 37.36 9.69 8.47
N PRO A 66 37.53 9.33 9.75
CA PRO A 66 36.94 8.12 10.29
C PRO A 66 35.42 8.22 10.24
N LEU A 67 34.77 7.14 9.76
CA LEU A 67 33.31 7.00 9.71
C LEU A 67 32.65 7.08 11.12
N ALA A 68 33.46 7.06 12.19
CA ALA A 68 33.05 7.31 13.56
C ALA A 68 32.62 8.78 13.84
N ALA A 69 32.95 9.73 12.96
CA ALA A 69 32.57 11.14 13.12
C ALA A 69 31.22 11.52 12.47
N ILE A 70 30.59 10.61 11.72
CA ILE A 70 29.26 10.82 11.07
C ILE A 70 28.13 10.14 11.87
N GLY A 71 28.42 9.59 13.06
CA GLY A 71 27.46 8.85 13.89
C GLY A 71 26.83 9.63 15.05
N SER A 72 27.06 10.94 15.16
CA SER A 72 26.73 11.71 16.38
C SER A 72 25.78 12.87 16.12
N SER A 73 24.75 12.65 15.29
CA SER A 73 23.50 13.39 15.43
C SER A 73 22.44 12.41 15.88
N ASP A 74 22.43 12.19 17.20
CA ASP A 74 21.29 11.68 17.94
C ASP A 74 20.12 12.65 17.75
N THR A 75 19.48 12.58 16.59
CA THR A 75 18.05 12.81 16.48
C THR A 75 17.43 11.44 16.63
N THR A 76 17.29 11.01 17.87
CA THR A 76 16.30 10.02 18.29
C THR A 76 14.92 10.54 17.87
N LEU A 77 14.59 10.32 16.60
CA LEU A 77 13.20 10.15 16.22
C LEU A 77 12.68 9.03 17.14
N PRO A 78 11.55 9.23 17.84
CA PRO A 78 10.96 8.17 18.65
C PRO A 78 10.54 7.04 17.72
N ARG A 79 11.45 6.09 17.47
CA ARG A 79 11.13 4.84 16.79
C ARG A 79 10.27 4.07 17.76
N LEU A 80 9.00 3.93 17.39
CA LEU A 80 8.02 3.10 18.05
C LEU A 80 8.66 1.78 18.46
N GLN A 81 8.59 1.53 19.76
CA GLN A 81 9.11 0.36 20.46
C GLN A 81 8.73 -0.89 19.66
N GLY A 82 9.74 -1.60 19.14
CA GLY A 82 9.52 -2.77 18.29
C GLY A 82 8.65 -3.78 19.02
N ASN A 83 7.48 -4.06 18.45
CA ASN A 83 6.57 -5.08 18.96
C ASN A 83 7.33 -6.41 19.01
N THR A 84 7.78 -6.82 20.18
CA THR A 84 8.23 -8.20 20.39
C THR A 84 7.04 -9.10 20.09
N ALA A 85 7.24 -10.21 19.37
CA ALA A 85 6.20 -11.21 19.07
C ALA A 85 5.60 -11.90 20.33
N SER A 86 5.90 -11.39 21.52
CA SER A 86 5.45 -11.84 22.83
C SER A 86 4.47 -10.82 23.44
N LEU A 87 3.38 -11.36 23.98
CA LEU A 87 2.33 -10.62 24.66
C LEU A 87 2.56 -10.73 26.17
N PRO A 88 2.87 -9.64 26.89
CA PRO A 88 2.96 -9.67 28.35
C PRO A 88 1.55 -9.77 28.96
N GLU A 89 1.33 -10.76 29.83
CA GLU A 89 0.09 -11.06 30.57
C GLU A 89 -1.21 -10.93 29.73
N LEU A 90 -1.72 -12.05 29.20
CA LEU A 90 -2.94 -12.07 28.39
C LEU A 90 -4.10 -12.68 29.19
N LYS A 91 -5.14 -11.87 29.41
CA LYS A 91 -6.41 -12.28 30.00
C LYS A 91 -7.54 -12.04 29.02
N ALA A 92 -8.20 -13.11 28.58
CA ALA A 92 -9.37 -13.03 27.72
C ALA A 92 -10.31 -14.21 27.95
N SER A 93 -11.60 -13.91 27.96
CA SER A 93 -12.69 -14.88 27.99
C SER A 93 -13.43 -14.87 26.66
N GLY A 94 -13.47 -16.02 26.01
CA GLY A 94 -14.06 -16.20 24.69
C GLY A 94 -13.10 -15.87 23.54
N LEU A 95 -13.32 -16.56 22.42
CA LEU A 95 -12.46 -16.48 21.24
C LEU A 95 -12.38 -15.05 20.67
N THR A 96 -13.51 -14.35 20.55
CA THR A 96 -13.54 -13.00 19.99
C THR A 96 -12.75 -12.00 20.85
N SER A 97 -12.88 -12.08 22.17
CA SER A 97 -12.15 -11.21 23.10
C SER A 97 -10.65 -11.47 23.01
N LEU A 98 -10.25 -12.75 22.98
CA LEU A 98 -8.86 -13.15 22.82
C LEU A 98 -8.27 -12.62 21.51
N LEU A 99 -8.95 -12.87 20.40
CA LEU A 99 -8.52 -12.45 19.08
C LEU A 99 -8.42 -10.91 18.98
N ASN A 100 -9.35 -10.18 19.59
CA ASN A 100 -9.30 -8.71 19.65
C ASN A 100 -8.14 -8.22 20.51
N ALA A 101 -7.91 -8.82 21.68
CA ALA A 101 -6.82 -8.46 22.58
C ALA A 101 -5.45 -8.71 21.94
N VAL A 102 -5.30 -9.81 21.20
CA VAL A 102 -4.08 -10.13 20.44
C VAL A 102 -3.88 -9.14 19.31
N ALA A 103 -4.92 -8.89 18.50
CA ALA A 103 -4.89 -7.94 17.39
C ALA A 103 -4.52 -6.53 17.85
N SER A 104 -5.17 -6.03 18.91
CA SER A 104 -4.95 -4.67 19.42
C SER A 104 -3.56 -4.48 20.04
N ARG A 105 -3.05 -5.49 20.77
CA ARG A 105 -1.74 -5.40 21.40
C ARG A 105 -0.60 -5.54 20.41
N LEU A 106 -0.76 -6.37 19.39
CA LEU A 106 0.26 -6.59 18.36
C LEU A 106 0.14 -5.63 17.19
N GLY A 107 -0.90 -4.81 17.10
CA GLY A 107 -1.11 -3.89 15.96
C GLY A 107 -1.39 -4.62 14.63
N ILE A 108 -1.95 -5.83 14.70
CA ILE A 108 -2.25 -6.68 13.54
C ILE A 108 -3.76 -6.83 13.36
N SER A 109 -4.16 -7.16 12.14
CA SER A 109 -5.57 -7.40 11.81
C SER A 109 -5.87 -8.89 11.76
N ARG A 110 -7.17 -9.23 11.89
CA ARG A 110 -7.68 -10.59 11.84
C ARG A 110 -8.87 -10.70 10.91
N ARG A 111 -8.96 -11.79 10.16
CA ARG A 111 -10.15 -12.17 9.38
C ARG A 111 -10.55 -13.59 9.74
N TYR A 112 -11.82 -13.88 9.53
CA TYR A 112 -12.38 -15.20 9.74
C TYR A 112 -13.28 -15.54 8.55
N ASP A 113 -12.85 -16.54 7.81
CA ASP A 113 -13.49 -16.97 6.56
C ASP A 113 -14.46 -18.15 6.78
N GLY A 114 -14.90 -18.38 8.03
CA GLY A 114 -15.77 -19.50 8.40
C GLY A 114 -15.04 -20.81 8.68
N SER A 115 -13.90 -21.06 8.03
CA SER A 115 -13.11 -22.28 8.23
C SER A 115 -11.85 -22.07 9.08
N HIS A 116 -11.21 -20.92 8.93
CA HIS A 116 -9.92 -20.62 9.57
C HIS A 116 -9.85 -19.16 9.96
N ILE A 117 -8.98 -18.86 10.93
CA ILE A 117 -8.66 -17.50 11.35
C ILE A 117 -7.34 -17.13 10.72
N THR A 118 -7.28 -15.99 10.03
CA THR A 118 -6.03 -15.48 9.47
C THR A 118 -5.65 -14.18 10.15
N PHE A 119 -4.47 -14.15 10.78
CA PHE A 119 -3.82 -12.92 11.21
C PHE A 119 -3.00 -12.36 10.06
N TYR A 120 -3.19 -11.08 9.77
CA TYR A 120 -2.49 -10.37 8.69
C TYR A 120 -2.19 -8.93 9.10
N TYR A 121 -1.12 -8.36 8.55
CA TYR A 121 -0.71 -6.99 8.81
C TYR A 121 -1.11 -6.09 7.64
N LEU A 122 -0.85 -6.55 6.42
CA LEU A 122 -1.20 -5.88 5.17
C LEU A 122 -2.30 -6.64 4.44
N ASP A 123 -3.17 -5.88 3.78
CA ASP A 123 -4.19 -6.41 2.90
C ASP A 123 -4.09 -5.69 1.55
N THR A 124 -4.52 -6.36 0.48
CA THR A 124 -4.49 -5.80 -0.88
C THR A 124 -5.91 -5.70 -1.38
N ARG A 125 -6.36 -4.48 -1.69
CA ARG A 125 -7.70 -4.23 -2.22
C ARG A 125 -7.64 -3.44 -3.52
N THR A 126 -8.53 -3.79 -4.43
CA THR A 126 -8.69 -3.11 -5.71
C THR A 126 -9.98 -2.31 -5.70
N PHE A 127 -9.88 -1.03 -6.01
CA PHE A 127 -10.99 -0.10 -6.04
C PHE A 127 -11.25 0.33 -7.49
N PRO A 128 -12.50 0.20 -7.98
CA PRO A 128 -12.84 0.67 -9.32
C PRO A 128 -12.86 2.19 -9.37
N VAL A 129 -12.36 2.77 -10.45
CA VAL A 129 -12.37 4.21 -10.72
C VAL A 129 -13.34 4.46 -11.88
N THR A 130 -14.62 4.61 -11.54
CA THR A 130 -15.73 4.46 -12.50
C THR A 130 -15.95 5.68 -13.39
N TYR A 131 -15.49 6.87 -12.98
CA TYR A 131 -15.61 8.08 -13.81
C TYR A 131 -14.57 8.16 -14.93
N MET A 132 -13.73 7.14 -15.06
CA MET A 132 -12.69 7.06 -16.07
C MET A 132 -13.14 6.16 -17.22
N ASP A 133 -14.21 6.55 -17.92
CA ASP A 133 -14.64 5.87 -19.14
C ASP A 133 -13.48 5.88 -20.17
N SER A 134 -13.10 4.69 -20.60
CA SER A 134 -11.97 4.40 -21.47
C SER A 134 -12.42 4.34 -22.92
N ARG A 135 -12.79 5.48 -23.49
CA ARG A 135 -12.52 5.69 -24.92
C ARG A 135 -11.02 5.96 -25.06
N VAL A 136 -10.21 4.91 -24.95
CA VAL A 136 -8.78 4.95 -25.30
C VAL A 136 -8.73 5.06 -26.82
N ALA A 137 -8.74 6.27 -27.35
CA ALA A 137 -8.36 6.51 -28.73
C ALA A 137 -6.83 6.36 -28.80
N TYR A 138 -6.37 5.19 -29.27
CA TYR A 138 -5.00 5.01 -29.74
C TYR A 138 -4.77 6.00 -30.89
N ASN A 139 -4.13 7.12 -30.62
CA ASN A 139 -3.71 8.05 -31.68
C ASN A 139 -2.37 7.55 -32.24
N ALA A 140 -2.42 6.57 -33.14
CA ALA A 140 -1.30 6.34 -34.04
C ALA A 140 -1.26 7.54 -34.98
N THR A 141 -0.42 8.52 -34.68
CA THR A 141 -0.11 9.60 -35.62
C THR A 141 0.66 8.98 -36.79
N VAL A 142 -0.06 8.51 -37.80
CA VAL A 142 0.52 8.34 -39.13
C VAL A 142 0.84 9.74 -39.63
N VAL A 143 2.08 10.16 -39.42
CA VAL A 143 2.67 11.26 -40.19
C VAL A 143 2.75 10.75 -41.63
N SER A 144 1.64 10.87 -42.35
CA SER A 144 1.62 10.68 -43.79
C SER A 144 2.32 11.90 -44.36
N GLY A 145 3.63 11.79 -44.51
CA GLY A 145 4.44 12.73 -45.27
C GLY A 145 3.89 12.79 -46.69
N THR A 146 2.99 13.73 -46.97
CA THR A 146 2.65 14.11 -48.33
C THR A 146 3.81 14.92 -48.87
N MET A 147 4.66 14.20 -49.61
CA MET A 147 5.60 14.77 -50.56
C MET A 147 4.86 15.76 -51.47
N SER A 148 5.22 17.03 -51.36
CA SER A 148 4.80 18.05 -52.33
C SER A 148 5.52 17.77 -53.65
N SER A 149 4.80 17.12 -54.57
CA SER A 149 5.15 17.11 -55.99
C SER A 149 4.05 17.84 -56.76
N ASN A 150 4.46 18.98 -57.32
CA ASN A 150 4.03 19.52 -58.61
C ASN A 150 2.53 19.78 -58.88
N GLY A 151 2.16 21.07 -58.96
CA GLY A 151 1.41 21.59 -60.09
C GLY A 151 -0.04 22.06 -59.89
N SER A 152 -0.27 23.27 -60.39
CA SER A 152 -1.53 23.77 -60.98
C SER A 152 -2.40 24.71 -60.17
N SER A 153 -2.84 25.73 -60.91
CA SER A 153 -3.43 27.01 -60.59
C SER A 153 -4.93 26.98 -60.29
N GLY A 154 -5.38 27.93 -59.47
CA GLY A 154 -6.66 28.63 -59.66
C GLY A 154 -7.75 28.33 -58.63
N GLY A 155 -8.34 29.39 -58.09
CA GLY A 155 -9.72 29.37 -57.59
C GLY A 155 -9.89 29.56 -56.10
N THR A 156 -10.27 30.77 -55.73
CA THR A 156 -10.76 31.20 -54.42
C THR A 156 -12.05 30.46 -54.04
N ALA A 157 -12.03 29.66 -52.98
CA ALA A 157 -13.18 29.36 -52.13
C ALA A 157 -12.67 28.86 -50.78
N SER A 158 -12.68 29.77 -49.80
CA SER A 158 -12.43 29.51 -48.40
C SER A 158 -13.61 28.73 -47.80
N ASP A 159 -13.55 27.41 -47.92
CA ASP A 159 -14.33 26.45 -47.12
C ASP A 159 -13.36 25.40 -46.57
N ALA A 160 -12.56 25.82 -45.58
CA ALA A 160 -11.76 24.91 -44.79
C ALA A 160 -12.57 24.42 -43.60
N ILE A 161 -13.25 23.30 -43.82
CA ILE A 161 -13.67 22.39 -42.76
C ILE A 161 -12.42 21.92 -41.96
N SER A 162 -12.63 21.66 -40.66
CA SER A 162 -11.70 21.03 -39.70
C SER A 162 -10.76 21.95 -38.91
N GLY A 163 -11.31 22.62 -37.89
CA GLY A 163 -10.53 23.29 -36.84
C GLY A 163 -10.78 22.79 -35.41
N ASP A 164 -11.92 22.15 -35.12
CA ASP A 164 -12.37 21.96 -33.73
C ASP A 164 -12.14 20.55 -33.15
N ALA A 165 -11.96 19.54 -34.00
CA ALA A 165 -11.85 18.14 -33.53
C ALA A 165 -10.47 17.79 -32.93
N SER A 166 -9.40 18.49 -33.34
CA SER A 166 -8.04 18.19 -32.86
C SER A 166 -7.73 18.86 -31.52
N ASN A 167 -8.24 20.06 -31.26
CA ASN A 167 -7.96 20.77 -30.01
C ASN A 167 -8.74 20.14 -28.84
N THR A 168 -10.03 19.84 -29.05
CA THR A 168 -10.91 19.20 -28.06
C THR A 168 -10.43 17.81 -27.65
N GLN A 169 -9.92 17.00 -28.59
CA GLN A 169 -9.32 15.70 -28.26
C GLN A 169 -8.06 15.85 -27.39
N THR A 170 -7.16 16.77 -27.73
CA THR A 170 -5.95 17.05 -26.93
C THR A 170 -6.29 17.55 -25.52
N THR A 171 -7.19 18.53 -25.39
CA THR A 171 -7.60 19.05 -24.07
C THR A 171 -8.30 17.98 -23.22
N THR A 172 -9.08 17.09 -23.84
CA THR A 172 -9.75 15.99 -23.13
C THR A 172 -8.74 14.96 -22.60
N VAL A 173 -7.70 14.64 -23.37
CA VAL A 173 -6.62 13.73 -22.95
C VAL A 173 -5.78 14.36 -21.83
N ASP A 174 -5.45 15.64 -21.94
CA ASP A 174 -4.67 16.36 -20.92
C ASP A 174 -5.43 16.52 -19.60
N MET A 175 -6.74 16.84 -19.63
CA MET A 175 -7.56 16.86 -18.42
C MET A 175 -7.64 15.48 -17.76
N LYS A 176 -7.79 14.42 -18.56
CA LYS A 176 -7.88 13.05 -18.03
C LYS A 176 -6.58 12.63 -17.36
N SER A 177 -5.42 12.94 -17.95
CA SER A 177 -4.10 12.62 -17.37
C SER A 177 -3.83 13.39 -16.07
N ALA A 178 -4.24 14.66 -16.00
CA ALA A 178 -4.15 15.45 -14.78
C ALA A 178 -4.99 14.85 -13.64
N LEU A 179 -6.23 14.44 -13.93
CA LEU A 179 -7.09 13.77 -12.94
C LEU A 179 -6.52 12.43 -12.46
N TYR A 180 -5.88 11.65 -13.35
CA TYR A 180 -5.14 10.44 -12.96
C TYR A 180 -4.02 10.77 -11.98
N GLN A 181 -3.20 11.76 -12.30
CA GLN A 181 -2.07 12.12 -11.46
C GLN A 181 -2.51 12.67 -10.10
N ASP A 182 -3.61 13.41 -10.06
CA ASP A 182 -4.16 13.99 -8.84
C ASP A 182 -4.67 12.90 -7.87
N VAL A 183 -5.40 11.91 -8.38
CA VAL A 183 -5.86 10.75 -7.60
C VAL A 183 -4.68 9.92 -7.13
N LYS A 184 -3.68 9.70 -8.00
CA LYS A 184 -2.45 9.00 -7.65
C LYS A 184 -1.72 9.67 -6.50
N ASN A 185 -1.54 10.99 -6.59
CA ASN A 185 -0.85 11.78 -5.57
C ASN A 185 -1.64 11.79 -4.25
N ALA A 186 -2.96 11.95 -4.32
CA ALA A 186 -3.83 11.94 -3.14
C ALA A 186 -3.85 10.58 -2.45
N VAL A 187 -3.93 9.47 -3.19
CA VAL A 187 -3.88 8.13 -2.59
C VAL A 187 -2.48 7.86 -2.05
N SER A 188 -1.42 8.24 -2.77
CA SER A 188 -0.04 8.07 -2.33
C SER A 188 0.27 8.80 -1.01
N SER A 189 -0.36 9.95 -0.74
CA SER A 189 -0.18 10.67 0.52
C SER A 189 -0.97 10.06 1.68
N MET A 190 -1.98 9.22 1.41
CA MET A 190 -2.72 8.47 2.42
C MET A 190 -2.02 7.16 2.83
N LEU A 191 -1.05 6.68 2.05
CA LEU A 191 -0.35 5.42 2.31
C LEU A 191 0.60 5.52 3.50
N THR A 192 0.75 4.41 4.21
CA THR A 192 1.73 4.29 5.29
C THR A 192 3.16 4.37 4.71
N PRO A 193 4.00 5.32 5.16
CA PRO A 193 5.36 5.48 4.63
C PRO A 193 6.21 4.22 4.80
N GLY A 194 6.86 3.78 3.72
CA GLY A 194 7.79 2.63 3.73
C GLY A 194 7.12 1.25 3.74
N ILE A 195 5.79 1.18 3.82
CA ILE A 195 5.04 -0.08 3.90
C ILE A 195 3.98 -0.15 2.79
N GLY A 196 3.22 0.93 2.62
CA GLY A 196 2.13 1.04 1.66
C GLY A 196 2.63 0.94 0.22
N ARG A 197 1.93 0.17 -0.59
CA ARG A 197 2.19 0.02 -2.03
C ARG A 197 0.92 0.29 -2.80
N MET A 198 1.04 1.01 -3.90
CA MET A 198 -0.08 1.20 -4.81
C MET A 198 0.32 0.94 -6.24
N PHE A 199 -0.62 0.38 -6.98
CA PHE A 199 -0.55 0.21 -8.42
C PHE A 199 -1.84 0.76 -9.00
N MET A 200 -1.75 1.66 -9.97
CA MET A 200 -2.92 2.23 -10.63
C MET A 200 -2.88 1.88 -12.11
N SER A 201 -4.00 1.35 -12.61
CA SER A 201 -4.24 1.05 -14.02
C SER A 201 -5.45 1.83 -14.54
N THR A 202 -5.70 1.77 -15.84
CA THR A 202 -6.91 2.37 -16.42
C THR A 202 -8.16 1.70 -15.84
N GLY A 203 -8.94 2.46 -15.06
CA GLY A 203 -10.23 2.01 -14.51
C GLY A 203 -10.17 1.36 -13.13
N PHE A 204 -8.99 1.13 -12.54
CA PHE A 204 -8.89 0.62 -11.17
C PHE A 204 -7.55 0.97 -10.50
N ILE A 205 -7.59 1.05 -9.18
CA ILE A 205 -6.42 1.25 -8.33
C ILE A 205 -6.33 0.12 -7.31
N THR A 206 -5.20 -0.57 -7.30
CA THR A 206 -4.88 -1.63 -6.33
C THR A 206 -3.96 -1.05 -5.28
N VAL A 207 -4.38 -1.12 -4.01
CA VAL A 207 -3.64 -0.60 -2.86
C VAL A 207 -3.36 -1.73 -1.90
N THR A 208 -2.13 -1.81 -1.41
CA THR A 208 -1.69 -2.71 -0.35
C THR A 208 -1.24 -1.88 0.84
N ASP A 209 -1.97 -1.95 1.94
CA ASP A 209 -1.67 -1.23 3.18
C ASP A 209 -2.39 -1.90 4.36
N THR A 210 -2.34 -1.28 5.55
CA THR A 210 -3.13 -1.68 6.71
C THR A 210 -4.63 -1.49 6.44
N PRO A 211 -5.51 -2.31 7.05
CA PRO A 211 -6.96 -2.22 6.79
C PRO A 211 -7.59 -0.87 7.09
N GLN A 212 -7.04 -0.13 8.07
CA GLN A 212 -7.50 1.21 8.40
C GLN A 212 -7.23 2.22 7.27
N VAL A 213 -6.05 2.14 6.64
CA VAL A 213 -5.72 2.98 5.49
C VAL A 213 -6.56 2.58 4.29
N LEU A 214 -6.73 1.27 4.03
CA LEU A 214 -7.56 0.81 2.92
C LEU A 214 -9.02 1.30 3.02
N GLU A 215 -9.56 1.39 4.23
CA GLU A 215 -10.90 1.93 4.46
C GLU A 215 -11.01 3.44 4.20
N THR A 216 -9.95 4.17 4.55
CA THR A 216 -9.83 5.60 4.24
C THR A 216 -9.75 5.81 2.72
N VAL A 217 -8.92 5.02 2.03
CA VAL A 217 -8.79 5.04 0.56
C VAL A 217 -10.11 4.67 -0.11
N ARG A 218 -10.82 3.65 0.38
CA ARG A 218 -12.14 3.23 -0.10
C ARG A 218 -13.12 4.40 -0.10
N THR A 219 -13.25 5.05 1.06
CA THR A 219 -14.17 6.18 1.26
C THR A 219 -13.81 7.36 0.35
N PHE A 220 -12.52 7.66 0.19
CA PHE A 220 -12.04 8.71 -0.70
C PHE A 220 -12.41 8.45 -2.17
N ILE A 221 -12.16 7.23 -2.66
CA ILE A 221 -12.45 6.86 -4.05
C ILE A 221 -13.96 6.82 -4.31
N GLU A 222 -14.75 6.25 -3.40
CA GLU A 222 -16.21 6.22 -3.52
C GLU A 222 -16.81 7.63 -3.61
N LYS A 223 -16.40 8.54 -2.71
CA LYS A 223 -16.83 9.93 -2.75
C LYS A 223 -16.48 10.60 -4.07
N ARG A 224 -15.27 10.37 -4.58
CA ARG A 224 -14.85 10.94 -5.87
C ARG A 224 -15.62 10.33 -7.05
N ASN A 225 -15.91 9.04 -7.00
CA ASN A 225 -16.74 8.37 -8.00
C ASN A 225 -18.17 8.93 -8.01
N GLU A 226 -18.75 9.21 -6.84
CA GLU A 226 -20.10 9.79 -6.71
C GLU A 226 -20.16 11.24 -7.21
N GLU A 227 -19.21 12.09 -6.79
CA GLU A 227 -19.13 13.49 -7.24
C GLU A 227 -19.01 13.59 -8.76
N MET A 228 -18.23 12.70 -9.37
CA MET A 228 -18.08 12.65 -10.82
C MET A 228 -19.34 12.10 -11.48
N LYS A 229 -19.94 11.00 -10.99
CA LYS A 229 -21.21 10.50 -11.54
C LYS A 229 -22.28 11.61 -11.60
N ARG A 230 -22.37 12.46 -10.57
CA ARG A 230 -23.31 13.60 -10.53
C ARG A 230 -23.01 14.70 -11.56
N ARG A 231 -21.76 14.88 -11.97
CA ARG A 231 -21.37 15.91 -12.98
C ARG A 231 -21.63 15.46 -14.41
N TRP A 232 -21.83 14.16 -14.64
CA TRP A 232 -21.96 13.53 -15.96
C TRP A 232 -23.34 12.91 -16.21
N CYS A 233 -24.29 13.11 -15.29
CA CYS A 233 -25.74 12.90 -15.49
C CYS A 233 -26.43 14.27 -15.59
#